data_AF-E7N1M5-F1
#
_entry.id   AF-E7N1M5-F1
#
_cell.length_a   1.000
_cell.length_b   1.000
_cell.length_c   1.000
_cell.angle_alpha   90.00
_cell.angle_beta   90.00
_cell.angle_gamma   90.00
#
_symmetry.space_group_name_H-M   'P 1'
#
loop_
_entity.id
_entity.type
_entity.pdbx_description
1 polymer ?
#
loop_
_entity_poly.entity_id
_entity_poly.type
_entity_poly.pdbx_seq_one_letter_code
_entity_poly.pdbx_strand_id
1 'polypeptide(L)'
;MDIIAGVAVAIVLFCILGKLIALPFHILWKLITNSIIGAIILWGINLFGVGIKITFLKALVAGIFGIPGVVLILIAHALGY
;
A
#
# COMPACT_ATOMS: atom_id res chain seq x y z
N MET A 1 -1.59 31.21 35.91
CA MET A 1 -2.50 30.53 34.96
C MET A 1 -1.80 30.21 33.64
N ASP A 2 -0.64 30.80 33.40
CA ASP A 2 0.12 30.78 32.14
C ASP A 2 0.86 29.46 31.89
N ILE A 3 1.33 28.79 32.95
CA ILE A 3 2.00 27.47 32.84
C ILE A 3 1.01 26.41 32.39
N ILE A 4 -0.21 26.42 32.92
CA ILE A 4 -1.26 25.44 32.58
C ILE A 4 -1.68 25.61 31.11
N ALA A 5 -1.84 26.87 30.66
CA ALA A 5 -2.11 27.17 29.26
C ALA A 5 -0.96 26.75 28.32
N GLY A 6 0.30 27.02 28.71
CA GLY A 6 1.47 26.61 27.95
C GLY A 6 1.60 25.09 27.81
N VAL A 7 1.37 24.34 28.90
CA VAL A 7 1.36 22.87 28.90
C VAL A 7 0.23 22.32 28.02
N ALA A 8 -0.96 22.91 28.09
CA ALA A 8 -2.08 22.51 27.23
C ALA A 8 -1.74 22.68 25.73
N VAL A 9 -1.13 23.82 25.36
CA VAL A 9 -0.68 24.06 23.98
C VAL A 9 0.39 23.07 23.54
N ALA A 10 1.36 22.78 24.41
CA ALA A 10 2.43 21.82 24.11
C ALA A 10 1.89 20.40 23.86
N ILE A 11 0.92 19.95 24.68
CA ILE A 11 0.28 18.64 24.51
C ILE A 11 -0.47 18.57 23.17
N VAL A 12 -1.25 19.61 22.84
CA VAL A 12 -2.01 19.66 21.58
C VAL A 12 -1.06 19.60 20.38
N LEU A 13 0.02 20.38 20.40
CA LEU A 13 1.02 20.38 19.32
C LEU A 13 1.69 19.01 19.18
N PHE A 14 2.03 18.37 20.30
CA PHE A 14 2.61 17.03 20.29
C PHE A 14 1.64 15.97 19.74
N CYS A 15 0.35 16.05 20.07
CA CYS A 15 -0.68 15.16 19.51
C CYS A 15 -0.81 15.33 17.98
N ILE A 16 -0.71 16.55 17.46
CA ILE A 16 -0.76 16.82 16.01
C ILE A 16 0.48 16.23 15.32
N LEU A 17 1.67 16.46 15.87
CA LEU A 17 2.92 15.90 15.34
C LEU A 17 2.91 14.36 15.36
N GLY A 18 2.42 13.76 16.45
CA GLY A 18 2.27 12.31 16.54
C GLY A 18 1.33 11.75 15.48
N LYS A 19 0.17 12.39 15.23
CA LYS A 19 -0.74 12.00 14.16
C LYS A 19 -0.12 12.16 12.77
N LEU A 20 0.64 13.23 12.55
CA LEU A 20 1.31 13.49 11.27
C LEU A 20 2.31 12.38 10.93
N ILE A 21 3.03 11.87 11.92
CA ILE A 21 3.97 10.76 11.76
C ILE A 21 3.24 9.41 11.64
N ALA A 22 2.14 9.20 12.37
CA ALA A 22 1.38 7.95 12.30
C ALA A 22 0.70 7.72 10.94
N LEU A 23 0.35 8.80 10.24
CA LEU A 23 -0.34 8.76 8.95
C LEU A 23 0.46 8.04 7.83
N PRO A 24 1.75 8.34 7.56
CA PRO A 24 2.55 7.60 6.59
C PRO A 24 2.77 6.13 6.98
N PHE A 25 2.90 5.80 8.27
CA PHE A 25 3.01 4.40 8.72
C PHE A 25 1.74 3.60 8.41
N HIS A 26 0.57 4.20 8.60
CA HIS A 26 -0.70 3.55 8.25
C HIS A 26 -0.81 3.28 6.74
N ILE A 27 -0.35 4.22 5.91
CA ILE A 27 -0.31 4.06 4.45
C ILE A 27 0.67 2.96 4.05
N LEU A 28 1.87 2.94 4.64
CA LEU A 28 2.84 1.86 4.42
C LEU A 28 2.25 0.49 4.72
N TRP A 29 1.53 0.36 5.83
CA TRP A 29 0.91 -0.91 6.21
C TRP A 29 -0.14 -1.37 5.20
N LYS A 30 -0.99 -0.45 4.71
CA LYS A 30 -1.92 -0.74 3.61
C LYS A 30 -1.21 -1.11 2.31
N LEU A 31 -0.09 -0.47 2.00
CA LEU A 31 0.71 -0.76 0.80
C LEU A 31 1.28 -2.19 0.84
N ILE A 32 1.84 -2.58 1.99
CA ILE A 32 2.43 -3.90 2.20
C ILE A 32 1.35 -4.99 2.10
N THR A 33 0.24 -4.81 2.82
CA THR A 33 -0.86 -5.79 2.83
C THR A 33 -1.49 -5.96 1.45
N ASN A 34 -1.75 -4.86 0.73
CA ASN A 34 -2.23 -4.91 -0.65
C ASN A 34 -1.22 -5.63 -1.55
N SER A 35 0.08 -5.31 -1.45
CA SER A 35 1.10 -5.99 -2.26
C SER A 35 1.17 -7.49 -1.97
N ILE A 36 1.00 -7.94 -0.71
CA ILE A 36 1.00 -9.36 -0.39
C ILE A 36 -0.21 -10.05 -1.05
N ILE A 37 -1.40 -9.46 -0.94
CA ILE A 37 -2.62 -10.01 -1.55
C ILE A 37 -2.48 -10.07 -3.07
N GLY A 38 -2.02 -9.01 -3.71
CA GLY A 38 -1.81 -9.01 -5.16
C GLY A 38 -0.73 -9.98 -5.60
N ALA A 39 0.35 -10.17 -4.81
CA ALA A 39 1.36 -11.19 -5.08
C ALA A 39 0.75 -12.60 -5.04
N ILE A 40 -0.13 -12.90 -4.07
CA ILE A 40 -0.84 -14.19 -3.98
C ILE A 40 -1.71 -14.41 -5.22
N ILE A 41 -2.45 -13.38 -5.66
CA ILE A 41 -3.31 -13.49 -6.86
C ILE A 41 -2.48 -13.72 -8.12
N LEU A 42 -1.43 -12.91 -8.33
CA LEU A 42 -0.50 -13.06 -9.46
C LEU A 42 0.20 -14.41 -9.45
N TRP A 43 0.59 -14.90 -8.27
CA TRP A 43 1.18 -16.21 -8.11
C TRP A 43 0.21 -17.31 -8.51
N GLY A 44 -1.04 -17.26 -8.06
CA GLY A 44 -2.08 -18.20 -8.47
C GLY A 44 -2.30 -18.23 -9.98
N ILE A 45 -2.25 -17.06 -10.64
CA ILE A 45 -2.36 -16.96 -12.10
C ILE A 45 -1.12 -17.51 -12.80
N ASN A 46 0.07 -17.25 -12.26
CA ASN A 46 1.32 -17.74 -12.83
C ASN A 46 1.43 -19.28 -12.78
N LEU A 47 0.74 -19.94 -11.85
CA LEU A 47 0.62 -21.41 -11.83
C LEU A 47 -0.06 -21.99 -13.08
N PHE A 48 -0.92 -21.21 -13.75
CA PHE A 48 -1.54 -21.60 -15.02
C PHE A 48 -0.59 -21.44 -16.23
N GLY A 49 0.68 -21.12 -16.02
CA GLY A 49 1.69 -21.04 -17.07
C GLY A 49 1.76 -19.69 -17.78
N VAL A 50 1.20 -18.62 -17.20
CA VAL A 50 1.19 -17.28 -17.82
C VAL A 50 2.58 -16.64 -17.86
N GLY A 51 3.54 -17.09 -17.04
CA GLY A 51 4.94 -16.67 -17.14
C GLY A 51 5.22 -15.22 -16.70
N ILE A 52 4.34 -14.63 -15.88
CA ILE A 52 4.45 -13.24 -15.44
C ILE A 52 5.53 -13.14 -14.36
N LYS A 53 6.52 -12.27 -14.56
CA LYS A 53 7.44 -11.87 -13.48
C LYS A 53 6.66 -11.12 -12.39
N ILE A 54 6.58 -11.74 -11.21
CA ILE A 54 5.94 -11.16 -10.03
C ILE A 54 6.91 -10.17 -9.38
N THR A 55 6.66 -8.88 -9.57
CA THR A 55 7.42 -7.79 -8.93
C THR A 55 6.55 -7.07 -7.90
N PHE A 56 7.18 -6.38 -6.95
CA PHE A 56 6.47 -5.59 -5.94
C PHE A 56 5.46 -4.61 -6.55
N LEU A 57 5.83 -3.92 -7.64
CA LEU A 57 4.92 -3.00 -8.33
C LEU A 57 3.71 -3.71 -8.95
N LYS A 58 3.91 -4.83 -9.67
CA LYS A 58 2.79 -5.59 -10.26
C LYS A 58 1.88 -6.16 -9.16
N ALA A 59 2.48 -6.68 -8.10
CA ALA A 59 1.75 -7.17 -6.93
C ALA A 59 0.97 -6.07 -6.21
N LEU A 60 1.56 -4.88 -6.08
CA LEU A 60 0.89 -3.73 -5.50
C LEU A 60 -0.29 -3.25 -6.35
N VAL A 61 -0.12 -3.17 -7.68
CA VAL A 61 -1.21 -2.79 -8.61
C VAL A 61 -2.34 -3.81 -8.56
N ALA A 62 -2.02 -5.11 -8.63
CA ALA A 62 -3.01 -6.18 -8.47
C ALA A 62 -3.69 -6.16 -7.10
N GLY A 63 -2.96 -5.78 -6.05
CA GLY A 63 -3.47 -5.67 -4.69
C GLY A 63 -4.40 -4.49 -4.46
N ILE A 64 -4.05 -3.32 -4.98
CA ILE A 64 -4.84 -2.09 -4.86
C ILE A 64 -6.09 -2.15 -5.75
N PHE A 65 -5.92 -2.55 -7.00
CA PHE A 65 -7.02 -2.56 -7.97
C PHE A 65 -7.80 -3.89 -7.95
N GLY A 66 -7.25 -4.98 -7.41
CA GLY A 66 -7.88 -6.29 -7.43
C GLY A 66 -7.96 -6.87 -8.84
N ILE A 67 -9.14 -7.42 -9.19
CA ILE A 67 -9.42 -8.04 -10.49
C ILE A 67 -9.08 -7.12 -11.68
N PRO A 68 -9.55 -5.84 -11.75
CA PRO A 68 -9.18 -4.98 -12.87
C PRO A 68 -7.67 -4.73 -12.97
N GLY A 69 -6.95 -4.67 -11.84
CA GLY A 69 -5.48 -4.54 -11.84
C GLY A 69 -4.77 -5.75 -12.43
N VAL A 70 -5.27 -6.95 -12.11
CA VAL A 70 -4.79 -8.21 -12.67
C VAL A 70 -5.00 -8.27 -14.18
N VAL A 71 -6.19 -7.89 -14.66
CA VAL A 71 -6.49 -7.82 -16.10
C VAL A 71 -5.54 -6.87 -16.80
N LEU A 72 -5.26 -5.71 -16.20
CA LEU A 72 -4.32 -4.73 -16.73
C LEU A 72 -2.89 -5.30 -16.85
N ILE A 73 -2.43 -6.06 -15.86
CA ILE A 73 -1.11 -6.70 -15.88
C ILE A 73 -1.04 -7.81 -16.92
N LEU A 74 -2.12 -8.58 -17.11
CA LEU A 74 -2.22 -9.60 -18.14
C LEU A 74 -2.17 -8.99 -19.55
N ILE A 75 -2.90 -7.90 -19.77
CA ILE A 75 -2.86 -7.16 -21.03
C ILE A 75 -1.46 -6.58 -21.28
N ALA A 76 -0.86 -5.94 -20.28
CA ALA A 76 0.50 -5.40 -20.38
C ALA A 76 1.51 -6.50 -20.74
N HIS A 77 1.41 -7.65 -20.09
CA HIS A 77 2.26 -8.80 -20.39
C HIS A 77 2.05 -9.35 -21.81
N ALA A 78 0.79 -9.44 -22.26
CA ALA A 78 0.45 -9.88 -23.62
C ALA A 78 0.95 -8.89 -24.70
N LEU A 79 1.04 -7.60 -24.37
CA LEU A 79 1.59 -6.56 -25.23
C LEU A 79 3.14 -6.48 -25.18
N GLY A 80 3.80 -7.30 -24.34
CA GLY A 80 5.26 -7.33 -24.22
C GLY A 80 5.85 -6.30 -23.25
N TYR A 81 5.03 -5.69 -22.39
CA TYR A 81 5.43 -4.71 -21.37
C TYR A 81 5.51 -5.31 -19.94
#